data_AF-A0A8X6RYC4-F1
#
_entry.id   AF-A0A8X6RYC4-F1
#
_cell.length_a   1.000
_cell.length_b   1.000
_cell.length_c   1.000
_cell.angle_alpha   90.00
_cell.angle_beta   90.00
_cell.angle_gamma   90.00
#
_symmetry.space_group_name_H-M   'P 1'
#
loop_
_entity.id
_entity.type
_entity.pdbx_description
1 polymer ?
#
loop_
_entity_poly.entity_id
_entity_poly.type
_entity_poly.pdbx_seq_one_letter_code
_entity_poly.pdbx_strand_id
1 'polypeptide(L)'
;MKELSNGQLQDDFLQSLWLQRMPPHIQTVLSASSEPLDKLAIIADKVSEVVGASSTICAATTVPPSSQSSPCSAQPTMDSLARQIQELSTSC
;
A
#
# COMPACT_ATOMS: atom_id res chain seq x y z
N MET A 1 2.13 -11.79 -14.91
CA MET A 1 1.15 -11.41 -15.95
C MET A 1 1.22 -12.34 -17.14
N LYS A 2 2.41 -12.52 -17.77
CA LYS A 2 2.60 -13.42 -18.91
C LYS A 2 2.10 -14.86 -18.69
N GLU A 3 2.39 -15.44 -17.51
CA GLU A 3 1.90 -16.77 -17.12
C GLU A 3 0.38 -16.85 -16.96
N LEU A 4 -0.27 -15.75 -16.56
CA LEU A 4 -1.71 -15.71 -16.36
C LEU A 4 -2.48 -15.64 -17.67
N SER A 5 -1.85 -15.11 -18.72
CA SER A 5 -2.42 -15.00 -20.05
C SER A 5 -2.14 -16.22 -20.94
N ASN A 6 -1.46 -17.25 -20.45
CA ASN A 6 -1.11 -18.45 -21.24
C ASN A 6 -0.44 -18.12 -22.60
N GLY A 7 0.29 -17.00 -22.68
CA GLY A 7 0.90 -16.52 -23.94
C GLY A 7 -0.10 -16.02 -25.00
N GLN A 8 -1.39 -15.86 -24.66
CA GLN A 8 -2.41 -15.37 -25.60
C GLN A 8 -2.38 -13.85 -25.80
N LEU A 9 -1.75 -13.11 -24.89
CA LEU A 9 -1.65 -11.66 -24.95
C LEU A 9 -0.27 -11.24 -25.45
N GLN A 10 -0.25 -10.31 -26.40
CA GLN A 10 0.97 -9.72 -26.94
C GLN A 10 1.74 -8.95 -25.84
N ASP A 11 3.06 -9.09 -25.84
CA ASP A 11 3.95 -8.47 -24.86
C ASP A 11 3.79 -6.94 -24.80
N ASP A 12 3.61 -6.28 -25.94
CA ASP A 12 3.36 -4.83 -26.02
C ASP A 12 2.09 -4.40 -25.27
N PHE A 13 1.02 -5.20 -25.39
CA PHE A 13 -0.24 -4.93 -24.70
C PHE A 13 -0.10 -5.13 -23.19
N LEU A 14 0.57 -6.22 -22.77
CA LEU A 14 0.86 -6.47 -21.36
C LEU A 14 1.72 -5.36 -20.76
N GLN A 15 2.70 -4.88 -21.50
CA GLN A 15 3.57 -3.78 -21.10
C GLN A 15 2.77 -2.48 -20.94
N SER A 16 1.91 -2.14 -21.90
CA SER A 16 1.04 -0.96 -21.83
C SER A 16 0.10 -1.02 -20.62
N LEU A 17 -0.57 -2.16 -20.42
CA LEU A 17 -1.45 -2.38 -19.27
C LEU A 17 -0.71 -2.25 -17.94
N TRP A 18 0.50 -2.83 -17.87
CA TRP A 18 1.33 -2.81 -16.67
C TRP A 18 1.84 -1.41 -16.35
N LEU A 19 2.31 -0.66 -17.37
CA LEU A 19 2.66 0.75 -17.24
C LEU A 19 1.48 1.58 -16.74
N GLN A 20 0.29 1.40 -17.32
CA GLN A 20 -0.91 2.14 -16.91
C GLN A 20 -1.28 1.92 -15.43
N ARG A 21 -0.94 0.76 -14.86
CA ARG A 21 -1.22 0.42 -13.46
C ARG A 21 -0.16 0.95 -12.48
N MET A 22 0.99 1.39 -12.98
CA MET A 22 2.08 1.92 -12.15
C MET A 22 1.86 3.40 -11.78
N PRO A 23 2.43 3.90 -10.67
CA PRO A 23 2.49 5.32 -10.39
C PRO A 23 3.27 6.11 -11.46
N PRO A 24 2.94 7.40 -11.68
CA PRO A 24 3.52 8.21 -12.76
C PRO A 24 5.04 8.36 -12.67
N HIS A 25 5.60 8.40 -11.46
CA HIS A 25 7.06 8.52 -11.27
C HIS A 25 7.82 7.28 -11.75
N ILE A 26 7.24 6.09 -11.60
CA ILE A 26 7.84 4.85 -12.10
C ILE A 26 7.63 4.78 -13.63
N GLN A 27 6.45 5.16 -14.13
CA GLN A 27 6.17 5.22 -15.57
C GLN A 27 7.19 6.06 -16.32
N THR A 28 7.49 7.28 -15.85
CA THR A 28 8.45 8.18 -16.52
C THR A 28 9.82 7.53 -16.73
N VAL A 29 10.31 6.77 -15.75
CA VAL A 29 11.60 6.08 -15.85
C VAL A 29 11.50 4.88 -16.80
N LEU A 30 10.44 4.09 -16.68
CA LEU A 30 10.25 2.90 -17.49
C LEU A 30 9.96 3.22 -18.96
N SER A 31 9.26 4.31 -19.25
CA SER A 31 8.94 4.75 -20.63
C SER A 31 10.19 5.10 -21.44
N ALA A 32 11.32 5.40 -20.80
CA ALA A 32 12.60 5.59 -21.45
C ALA A 32 13.31 4.27 -21.80
N SER A 33 12.87 3.14 -21.24
CA SER A 33 13.43 1.81 -21.50
C SER A 33 12.58 1.03 -22.50
N SER A 34 13.25 0.38 -23.46
CA SER A 34 12.65 -0.51 -24.45
C SER A 34 12.95 -1.99 -24.14
N GLU A 35 13.06 -2.33 -22.87
CA GLU A 35 13.34 -3.69 -22.41
C GLU A 35 12.09 -4.57 -22.35
N PRO A 36 12.24 -5.91 -22.40
CA PRO A 36 11.10 -6.82 -22.25
C PRO A 36 10.47 -6.72 -20.86
N LEU A 37 9.19 -7.12 -20.75
CA LEU A 37 8.39 -7.01 -19.53
C LEU A 37 9.08 -7.60 -18.28
N ASP A 38 9.79 -8.72 -18.44
CA ASP A 38 10.53 -9.39 -17.37
C ASP A 38 11.65 -8.50 -16.79
N LYS A 39 12.30 -7.68 -17.64
CA LYS A 39 13.36 -6.75 -17.24
C LYS A 39 12.78 -5.43 -16.74
N LEU A 40 11.73 -4.93 -17.37
CA LEU A 40 11.01 -3.75 -16.90
C LEU A 40 10.49 -3.94 -15.46
N ALA A 41 10.01 -5.13 -15.11
CA ALA A 41 9.61 -5.45 -13.74
C ALA A 41 10.76 -5.22 -12.74
N ILE A 42 11.95 -5.74 -13.05
CA ILE A 42 13.15 -5.57 -12.21
C ILE A 42 13.51 -4.09 -12.08
N ILE A 43 13.42 -3.32 -13.17
CA ILE A 43 13.71 -1.88 -13.14
C ILE A 43 12.69 -1.15 -12.28
N ALA A 44 11.41 -1.49 -12.37
CA ALA A 44 10.38 -0.90 -11.54
C ALA A 44 10.59 -1.17 -10.06
N ASP A 45 10.95 -2.41 -9.69
CA ASP A 45 11.30 -2.75 -8.30
C ASP A 45 12.45 -1.87 -7.82
N LYS A 46 13.54 -1.78 -8.60
CA LYS A 46 14.69 -0.93 -8.25
C LYS A 46 14.34 0.55 -8.15
N VAL A 47 13.51 1.07 -9.06
CA VAL A 47 13.03 2.46 -9.02
C VAL A 47 12.17 2.67 -7.78
N SER A 48 11.34 1.69 -7.40
CA SER A 48 10.53 1.76 -6.19
C SER A 48 11.40 1.78 -4.92
N GLU A 49 12.54 1.09 -4.90
CA GLU A 49 13.50 1.17 -3.79
C GLU A 49 14.17 2.54 -3.70
N VAL A 50 14.61 3.08 -4.85
CA VAL A 50 15.28 4.38 -4.93
C VAL A 50 14.34 5.52 -4.54
N VAL A 51 13.08 5.47 -4.99
CA VAL A 51 12.06 6.48 -4.70
C VAL A 51 11.43 6.26 -3.32
N GLY A 52 11.25 5.01 -2.91
CA GLY A 52 10.66 4.59 -1.63
C GLY A 52 11.54 4.88 -0.41
N ALA A 53 12.83 5.16 -0.60
CA ALA A 53 13.69 5.73 0.45
C ALA A 53 13.19 7.11 0.95
N SER A 54 12.26 7.76 0.22
CA SER A 54 11.58 8.98 0.65
C SER A 54 10.13 8.75 1.09
N SER A 55 9.73 7.50 1.37
CA SER A 55 8.52 7.29 2.14
C SER A 55 8.81 7.72 3.58
N THR A 56 8.38 8.94 3.91
CA THR A 56 8.05 9.28 5.30
C THR A 56 7.20 8.15 5.82
N ILE A 57 7.83 7.25 6.58
CA ILE A 57 7.13 6.31 7.44
C ILE A 57 6.28 7.21 8.32
N CYS A 58 4.99 7.34 8.01
CA CYS A 58 4.05 7.91 8.94
C CYS A 58 4.25 7.10 10.22
N ALA A 59 4.82 7.74 11.24
CA ALA A 59 5.05 7.12 12.52
C ALA A 59 3.72 6.46 12.91
N ALA A 60 3.67 5.13 12.94
CA ALA A 60 2.64 4.45 13.68
C ALA A 60 2.78 5.00 15.09
N THR A 61 1.80 5.82 15.50
CA THR A 61 1.84 6.58 16.72
C THR A 61 1.95 5.60 17.89
N THR A 62 3.17 5.28 18.29
CA THR A 62 3.45 4.92 19.66
C THR A 62 3.34 6.23 20.42
N VAL A 63 2.16 6.46 20.96
CA VAL A 63 1.81 7.62 21.77
C VAL A 63 2.91 7.90 22.81
N PRO A 64 3.60 9.06 22.78
CA PRO A 64 4.15 9.63 24.00
C PRO A 64 3.04 10.50 24.63
N PRO A 65 2.62 10.25 25.89
CA PRO A 65 1.63 11.11 26.53
C PRO A 65 2.35 12.38 27.01
N SER A 66 2.11 13.49 26.31
CA SER A 66 1.68 14.77 26.91
C SER A 66 2.12 15.96 26.06
N SER A 67 1.17 16.56 25.34
CA SER A 67 0.72 17.93 25.60
C SER A 67 -0.38 18.31 24.60
N GLN A 68 -1.61 18.14 25.07
CA GLN A 68 -2.80 18.95 24.82
C GLN A 68 -2.90 19.75 23.51
N SER A 69 -3.81 19.31 22.62
CA SER A 69 -5.03 20.07 22.28
C SER A 69 -5.99 19.18 21.50
N SER A 70 -7.14 18.89 22.11
CA SER A 70 -8.32 18.22 21.50
C SER A 70 -9.23 19.30 20.86
N PRO A 71 -10.20 18.99 19.95
CA PRO A 71 -11.32 18.08 20.24
C PRO A 71 -11.85 17.20 19.07
N CYS A 72 -12.70 16.22 19.43
CA CYS A 72 -13.62 15.42 18.59
C CYS A 72 -12.95 14.25 17.81
N SER A 73 -13.31 12.98 17.96
CA SER A 73 -14.53 12.34 18.47
C SER A 73 -14.19 10.99 19.12
N ALA A 74 -14.95 10.64 20.15
CA ALA A 74 -14.76 9.49 21.03
C ALA A 74 -14.61 8.17 20.26
N GLN A 75 -13.42 7.57 20.35
CA GLN A 75 -13.25 6.14 20.12
C GLN A 75 -13.75 5.43 21.38
N PRO A 76 -14.73 4.50 21.31
CA PRO A 76 -15.02 3.62 22.43
C PRO A 76 -13.80 2.72 22.65
N THR A 77 -13.02 3.04 23.67
CA THR A 77 -11.84 2.29 24.05
C THR A 77 -12.26 0.92 24.55
N MET A 78 -11.44 -0.07 24.24
CA MET A 78 -11.53 -1.50 24.53
C MET A 78 -12.23 -1.88 25.86
N ASP A 79 -12.04 -1.09 26.93
CA ASP A 79 -12.74 -1.22 28.21
C ASP A 79 -14.26 -1.15 28.12
N SER A 80 -14.83 -0.27 27.29
CA SER A 80 -16.28 -0.16 27.10
C SER A 80 -16.85 -1.44 26.48
N LEU A 81 -16.09 -2.03 25.54
CA LEU A 81 -16.49 -3.25 24.84
C LEU A 81 -16.34 -4.47 25.75
N ALA A 82 -15.29 -4.51 26.59
CA ALA A 82 -15.12 -5.52 27.63
C ALA A 82 -16.26 -5.47 28.67
N ARG A 83 -16.70 -4.26 29.06
CA ARG A 83 -17.85 -4.09 29.96
C ARG A 83 -19.16 -4.60 29.37
N GLN A 84 -19.41 -4.33 28.08
CA GLN A 84 -20.60 -4.84 27.40
C GLN A 84 -20.61 -6.37 27.30
N ILE A 85 -19.45 -6.99 27.04
CA ILE A 85 -19.34 -8.46 27.01
C ILE A 85 -19.63 -9.04 28.39
N GLN A 86 -19.17 -8.40 29.47
CA GLN A 86 -19.41 -8.88 30.82
C GLN A 86 -20.87 -8.75 31.24
N GLU A 87 -21.53 -7.64 30.91
CA GLU A 87 -22.95 -7.40 31.22
C GLU A 87 -23.87 -8.37 30.46
N LEU A 88 -23.59 -8.64 29.18
CA LEU A 88 -24.31 -9.62 28.37
C LEU A 88 -24.05 -11.07 28.82
N SER A 89 -22.86 -11.37 29.36
CA SER A 89 -22.50 -12.70 29.84
C SER A 89 -23.15 -13.06 31.18
N THR A 90 -23.45 -12.08 32.03
CA THR A 90 -24.12 -12.29 33.33
C THR A 90 -25.66 -12.29 33.26
N SER A 91 -26.24 -12.02 32.09
CA SER A 91 -27.70 -12.00 31.87
C SER A 91 -28.23 -13.32 31.30
N CYS A 92 -27.82 -14.44 31.89
CA CYS A 92 -28.43 -15.77 31.74
C CYS A 92 -28.63 -16.41 33.11
#